data_AF-A0A147GNS6-F1
#
_entry.id   AF-A0A147GNS6-F1
#
_cell.length_a   1.000
_cell.length_b   1.000
_cell.length_c   1.000
_cell.angle_alpha   90.00
_cell.angle_beta   90.00
_cell.angle_gamma   90.00
#
_symmetry.space_group_name_H-M   'P 1'
#
loop_
_entity.id
_entity.type
_entity.pdbx_description
1 polymer ?
#
loop_
_entity_poly.entity_id
_entity_poly.type
_entity_poly.pdbx_seq_one_letter_code
_entity_poly.pdbx_strand_id
1 'polypeptide(L)'
;MALTQNDVIDILNDLLENSRDGEYGFRLCAEEVEGTSALRTTFTNRAAECAEAARELEAAIVRLGGKPAEGGTASGALHRGWVHVKGAVGANSETSMLEECERGEDAAIARYRKALQQELPADVRALVERQAQGAQKNHDQIKRLRDQSRATS
;
A
#
# COMPACT_ATOMS: atom_id res chain seq x y z
N MET A 1 12.49 -25.66 -2.37
CA MET A 1 13.37 -25.45 -3.54
C MET A 1 13.84 -24.02 -3.42
N ALA A 2 15.16 -23.78 -3.44
CA ALA A 2 15.67 -22.42 -3.26
C ALA A 2 15.13 -21.51 -4.38
N LEU A 3 14.76 -20.27 -4.03
CA LEU A 3 14.32 -19.28 -5.02
C LEU A 3 15.44 -19.02 -6.03
N THR A 4 15.07 -18.87 -7.29
CA THR A 4 15.96 -18.28 -8.29
C THR A 4 15.99 -16.77 -8.14
N GLN A 5 17.00 -16.12 -8.74
CA GLN A 5 17.08 -14.66 -8.78
C GLN A 5 15.86 -14.03 -9.47
N ASN A 6 15.33 -14.68 -10.51
CA ASN A 6 14.12 -14.21 -11.19
C ASN A 6 12.89 -14.31 -10.29
N ASP A 7 12.76 -15.39 -9.50
CA ASP A 7 11.65 -15.50 -8.53
C ASP A 7 11.69 -14.37 -7.49
N VAL A 8 12.89 -14.00 -7.02
CA VAL A 8 13.06 -12.86 -6.10
C VAL A 8 12.68 -11.55 -6.77
N ILE A 9 13.08 -11.34 -8.02
CA ILE A 9 12.72 -10.14 -8.80
C ILE A 9 11.20 -10.06 -8.99
N ASP A 10 10.53 -11.17 -9.29
CA ASP A 10 9.09 -11.21 -9.48
C ASP A 10 8.33 -10.89 -8.18
N ILE A 11 8.80 -11.42 -7.04
CA ILE A 11 8.26 -11.08 -5.71
C ILE A 11 8.42 -9.58 -5.42
N LEU A 12 9.59 -9.01 -5.69
CA LEU A 12 9.83 -7.58 -5.47
C LEU A 12 9.01 -6.70 -6.40
N ASN A 13 8.77 -7.15 -7.63
CA ASN A 13 7.89 -6.45 -8.57
C ASN A 13 6.42 -6.46 -8.11
N ASP A 14 5.90 -7.57 -7.56
CA ASP A 14 4.55 -7.61 -6.96
C ASP A 14 4.42 -6.63 -5.79
N LEU A 15 5.46 -6.55 -4.93
CA LEU A 15 5.49 -5.56 -3.85
C LEU A 15 5.59 -4.12 -4.38
N LEU A 16 6.37 -3.89 -5.44
CA LEU A 16 6.54 -2.57 -6.05
C LEU A 16 5.23 -2.06 -6.64
N GLU A 17 4.51 -2.90 -7.40
CA GLU A 17 3.20 -2.56 -7.94
C GLU A 17 2.24 -2.22 -6.79
N ASN A 18 2.20 -3.04 -5.73
CA ASN A 18 1.39 -2.77 -4.55
C ASN A 18 1.75 -1.44 -3.85
N SER A 19 3.03 -1.09 -3.74
CA SER A 19 3.45 0.19 -3.15
C SER A 19 3.01 1.38 -3.99
N ARG A 20 3.15 1.34 -5.32
CA ARG A 20 2.69 2.42 -6.21
C ARG A 20 1.18 2.58 -6.22
N ASP A 21 0.50 1.44 -6.15
CA ASP A 21 -0.94 1.35 -5.99
C ASP A 21 -1.40 2.04 -4.70
N GLY A 22 -0.75 1.75 -3.58
CA GLY A 22 -0.98 2.44 -2.30
C GLY A 22 -0.69 3.94 -2.39
N GLU A 23 0.41 4.34 -3.02
CA GLU A 23 0.77 5.75 -3.21
C GLU A 23 -0.33 6.51 -3.97
N TYR A 24 -0.83 5.94 -5.07
CA TYR A 24 -1.92 6.52 -5.84
C TYR A 24 -3.22 6.59 -5.02
N GLY A 25 -3.62 5.49 -4.37
CA GLY A 25 -4.84 5.43 -3.57
C GLY A 25 -4.85 6.45 -2.42
N PHE A 26 -3.75 6.58 -1.68
CA PHE A 26 -3.66 7.52 -0.57
C PHE A 26 -3.58 8.99 -1.01
N ARG A 27 -2.94 9.29 -2.14
CA ARG A 27 -2.98 10.66 -2.72
C ARG A 27 -4.40 11.08 -3.02
N LEU A 28 -5.14 10.20 -3.68
CA LEU A 28 -6.53 10.45 -4.00
C LEU A 28 -7.40 10.61 -2.75
N CYS A 29 -7.21 9.79 -1.71
CA CYS A 29 -7.92 9.97 -0.44
C CYS A 29 -7.59 11.32 0.21
N ALA A 30 -6.34 11.78 0.14
CA ALA A 30 -5.94 13.09 0.67
C ALA A 30 -6.56 14.26 -0.11
N GLU A 31 -6.89 14.08 -1.39
CA GLU A 31 -7.55 15.09 -2.23
C GLU A 31 -9.06 15.20 -1.95
N GLU A 32 -9.72 14.09 -1.64
CA GLU A 32 -11.16 14.04 -1.34
C GLU A 32 -11.51 14.52 0.08
N VAL A 33 -10.54 14.55 1.00
CA VAL A 33 -10.78 15.05 2.35
C VAL A 33 -10.90 16.58 2.35
N GLU A 34 -12.09 17.08 2.71
CA GLU A 34 -12.36 18.51 2.79
C GLU A 34 -11.50 19.22 3.85
N GLY A 35 -10.99 20.41 3.50
CA GLY A 35 -10.26 21.27 4.42
C GLY A 35 -8.86 20.79 4.79
N THR A 36 -8.35 21.30 5.93
CA THR A 36 -7.10 20.84 6.56
C THR A 36 -7.48 20.02 7.78
N SER A 37 -7.43 18.70 7.67
CA SER A 37 -7.78 17.76 8.74
C SER A 37 -6.62 16.81 9.04
N ALA A 38 -6.61 16.23 10.24
CA ALA A 38 -5.66 15.20 10.63
C ALA A 38 -5.70 13.98 9.70
N LEU A 39 -6.85 13.72 9.07
CA LEU A 39 -7.04 12.64 8.12
C LEU A 39 -6.31 12.90 6.80
N ARG A 40 -6.40 14.12 6.25
CA ARG A 40 -5.65 14.54 5.06
C ARG A 40 -4.14 14.40 5.26
N THR A 41 -3.64 14.84 6.42
CA THR A 41 -2.23 14.68 6.80
C THR A 41 -1.85 13.21 6.89
N THR A 42 -2.71 12.38 7.49
CA THR A 42 -2.48 10.93 7.56
C THR A 42 -2.32 10.33 6.16
N PHE A 43 -3.27 10.55 5.26
CA PHE A 43 -3.21 10.03 3.90
C PHE A 43 -2.01 10.55 3.11
N THR A 44 -1.66 11.83 3.26
CA THR A 44 -0.48 12.41 2.60
C THR A 44 0.81 11.73 3.08
N ASN A 45 0.94 11.50 4.39
CA ASN A 45 2.09 10.79 4.95
C ASN A 45 2.14 9.33 4.47
N ARG A 46 0.99 8.66 4.34
CA ARG A 46 0.92 7.29 3.80
C ARG A 46 1.34 7.23 2.34
N ALA A 47 0.88 8.17 1.51
CA ALA A 47 1.33 8.26 0.12
C ALA A 47 2.85 8.41 0.04
N ALA A 48 3.44 9.27 0.87
CA ALA A 48 4.90 9.43 0.92
C ALA A 48 5.62 8.13 1.31
N GLU A 49 5.15 7.42 2.34
CA GLU A 49 5.73 6.13 2.75
C GLU A 49 5.63 5.05 1.66
N CYS A 50 4.51 4.99 0.93
CA CYS A 50 4.35 4.12 -0.22
C CYS A 50 5.32 4.46 -1.35
N ALA A 51 5.53 5.75 -1.63
CA ALA A 51 6.51 6.21 -2.60
C ALA A 51 7.95 5.81 -2.19
N GLU A 52 8.30 6.00 -0.92
CA GLU A 52 9.60 5.54 -0.39
C GLU A 52 9.78 4.03 -0.56
N ALA A 53 8.77 3.25 -0.18
CA ALA A 53 8.81 1.79 -0.33
C ALA A 53 9.02 1.37 -1.78
N ALA A 54 8.31 2.01 -2.73
CA ALA A 54 8.46 1.79 -4.16
C ALA A 54 9.91 2.07 -4.62
N ARG A 55 10.49 3.20 -4.23
CA ARG A 55 11.88 3.54 -4.60
C ARG A 55 12.90 2.53 -4.09
N GLU A 56 12.73 2.05 -2.87
CA GLU A 56 13.62 1.03 -2.28
C GLU A 56 13.51 -0.32 -3.01
N LEU A 57 12.28 -0.71 -3.37
CA LEU A 57 12.01 -1.94 -4.11
C LEU A 57 12.58 -1.86 -5.53
N GLU A 58 12.39 -0.74 -6.23
CA GLU A 58 13.01 -0.47 -7.54
C GLU A 58 14.53 -0.61 -7.48
N ALA A 59 15.17 0.01 -6.49
CA ALA A 59 16.61 -0.09 -6.32
C ALA A 59 17.08 -1.52 -6.07
N ALA A 60 16.32 -2.30 -5.28
CA ALA A 60 16.61 -3.72 -5.04
C ALA A 60 16.47 -4.56 -6.32
N ILE A 61 15.42 -4.34 -7.12
CA ILE A 61 15.19 -5.02 -8.39
C ILE A 61 16.33 -4.75 -9.38
N VAL A 62 16.72 -3.48 -9.53
CA VAL A 62 17.83 -3.08 -10.41
C VAL A 62 19.16 -3.70 -9.94
N ARG A 63 19.42 -3.72 -8.63
CA ARG A 63 20.62 -4.36 -8.07
C ARG A 63 20.69 -5.86 -8.39
N LEU A 64 19.53 -6.51 -8.41
CA LEU A 64 19.40 -7.91 -8.81
C LEU A 64 19.40 -8.08 -10.34
N GLY A 65 19.65 -7.04 -11.13
CA GLY A 65 19.67 -7.12 -12.60
C GLY A 65 18.27 -7.27 -13.23
N GLY A 66 17.21 -7.07 -12.47
CA GLY A 66 15.84 -7.09 -12.95
C GLY A 66 15.40 -5.73 -13.51
N LYS A 67 14.29 -5.75 -14.27
CA LYS A 67 13.60 -4.53 -14.70
C LYS A 67 12.46 -4.26 -13.71
N PRO A 68 12.43 -3.08 -13.04
CA PRO A 68 11.28 -2.70 -12.24
C PRO A 68 10.03 -2.63 -13.12
N ALA A 69 8.91 -3.11 -12.59
CA ALA A 69 7.60 -2.89 -13.17
C ALA A 69 7.44 -1.39 -13.43
N GLU A 70 6.84 -0.99 -14.55
CA GLU A 70 6.61 0.42 -14.90
C GLU A 70 5.26 0.93 -14.36
N GLY A 71 4.45 0.04 -13.76
CA GLY A 71 3.12 0.35 -13.28
C GLY A 71 2.17 0.49 -14.47
N GLY A 72 1.25 -0.47 -14.62
CA GLY A 72 0.22 -0.33 -15.65
C GLY A 72 -0.38 -1.63 -16.18
N THR A 73 0.18 -2.80 -15.87
CA THR A 73 -0.22 -4.05 -16.55
C THR A 73 -0.91 -5.10 -15.66
N ALA A 74 -1.11 -4.86 -14.37
CA ALA A 74 -1.96 -5.74 -13.52
C ALA A 74 -2.75 -5.01 -12.41
N SER A 75 -2.40 -3.76 -12.07
CA SER A 75 -3.07 -2.89 -11.08
C SER A 75 -4.46 -2.36 -11.44
N GLY A 76 -5.13 -2.95 -12.43
CA GLY A 76 -6.51 -2.60 -12.81
C GLY A 76 -7.56 -2.85 -11.71
N ALA A 77 -7.19 -3.43 -10.57
CA ALA A 77 -8.09 -3.64 -9.43
C ALA A 77 -8.31 -2.38 -8.59
N LEU A 78 -7.27 -1.56 -8.36
CA LEU A 78 -7.45 -0.28 -7.66
C LEU A 78 -8.28 0.72 -8.46
N HIS A 79 -8.14 0.72 -9.79
CA HIS A 79 -8.97 1.58 -10.64
C HIS A 79 -10.47 1.25 -10.54
N ARG A 80 -10.85 0.02 -10.17
CA ARG A 80 -12.26 -0.36 -9.95
C ARG A 80 -12.75 -0.12 -8.51
N GLY A 81 -11.87 -0.21 -7.52
CA GLY A 81 -12.19 0.19 -6.13
C GLY A 81 -12.49 1.70 -6.04
N TRP A 82 -11.71 2.52 -6.75
CA TRP A 82 -11.87 3.97 -6.79
C TRP A 82 -13.19 4.46 -7.39
N VAL A 83 -13.74 3.74 -8.39
CA VAL A 83 -15.05 4.08 -8.98
C VAL A 83 -16.19 3.93 -7.95
N HIS A 84 -16.04 3.08 -6.94
CA HIS A 84 -17.04 2.92 -5.88
C HIS A 84 -16.98 4.05 -4.84
N VAL A 85 -15.78 4.57 -4.53
CA VAL A 85 -15.55 5.65 -3.55
C VAL A 85 -16.21 6.96 -3.99
N LYS A 86 -16.22 7.27 -5.29
CA LYS A 86 -16.87 8.48 -5.84
C LYS A 86 -18.40 8.53 -5.68
N GLY A 87 -19.05 7.44 -5.24
CA GLY A 87 -20.50 7.38 -5.08
C GLY A 87 -21.04 7.91 -3.74
N ALA A 88 -20.19 8.12 -2.72
CA ALA A 88 -20.63 8.40 -1.37
C ALA A 88 -20.47 9.89 -1.00
N VAL A 89 -21.50 10.70 -1.25
CA VAL A 89 -21.59 12.10 -0.78
C VAL A 89 -22.28 12.13 0.60
N GLY A 90 -21.62 12.66 1.63
CA GLY A 90 -22.20 12.90 2.98
C GLY A 90 -21.32 12.44 4.15
N ALA A 91 -21.79 12.55 5.41
CA ALA A 91 -21.05 12.15 6.62
C ALA A 91 -20.60 10.67 6.65
N ASN A 92 -21.22 9.81 5.84
CA ASN A 92 -20.81 8.43 5.63
C ASN A 92 -19.58 8.29 4.72
N SER A 93 -19.08 9.37 4.10
CA SER A 93 -17.94 9.32 3.17
C SER A 93 -16.63 9.05 3.88
N GLU A 94 -16.42 9.60 5.09
CA GLU A 94 -15.17 9.43 5.83
C GLU A 94 -14.99 8.00 6.34
N THR A 95 -16.01 7.47 7.03
CA THR A 95 -16.00 6.08 7.50
C THR A 95 -15.89 5.11 6.32
N SER A 96 -16.61 5.34 5.22
CA SER A 96 -16.51 4.49 4.03
C SER A 96 -15.12 4.56 3.38
N MET A 97 -14.52 5.75 3.30
CA MET A 97 -13.16 5.93 2.81
C MET A 97 -12.14 5.17 3.67
N LEU A 98 -12.25 5.30 5.00
CA LEU A 98 -11.39 4.57 5.94
C LEU A 98 -11.57 3.05 5.84
N GLU A 99 -12.79 2.56 5.59
CA GLU A 99 -13.05 1.13 5.35
C GLU A 99 -12.39 0.62 4.07
N GLU A 100 -12.46 1.37 2.96
CA GLU A 100 -11.78 0.99 1.73
C GLU A 100 -10.25 1.06 1.89
N CYS A 101 -9.73 2.05 2.60
CA CYS A 101 -8.31 2.11 2.95
C CYS A 101 -7.86 0.89 3.77
N GLU A 102 -8.64 0.49 4.79
CA GLU A 102 -8.30 -0.69 5.60
C GLU A 102 -8.28 -1.97 4.76
N ARG A 103 -9.25 -2.15 3.85
CA ARG A 103 -9.25 -3.30 2.92
C ARG A 103 -8.03 -3.29 1.99
N GLY A 104 -7.62 -2.12 1.51
CA GLY A 104 -6.40 -1.95 0.72
C GLY A 104 -5.14 -2.34 1.50
N GLU A 105 -5.04 -1.86 2.74
CA GLU A 105 -3.93 -2.17 3.65
C GLU A 105 -3.88 -3.66 4.03
N ASP A 106 -5.03 -4.30 4.27
CA ASP A 106 -5.10 -5.75 4.49
C ASP A 106 -4.53 -6.54 3.31
N ALA A 107 -4.87 -6.12 2.08
CA ALA A 107 -4.35 -6.73 0.86
C ALA A 107 -2.83 -6.48 0.69
N ALA A 108 -2.33 -5.31 1.08
CA ALA A 108 -0.90 -5.01 1.09
C ALA A 108 -0.14 -5.90 2.09
N ILE A 109 -0.64 -6.00 3.33
CA ILE A 109 -0.06 -6.85 4.38
C ILE A 109 -0.04 -8.32 3.94
N ALA A 110 -1.11 -8.80 3.28
CA ALA A 110 -1.15 -10.17 2.75
C ALA A 110 -0.04 -10.44 1.73
N ARG A 111 0.26 -9.49 0.84
CA ARG A 111 1.37 -9.60 -0.12
C ARG A 111 2.73 -9.64 0.57
N TYR A 112 2.97 -8.74 1.52
CA TYR A 112 4.20 -8.78 2.34
C TYR A 112 4.35 -10.11 3.09
N ARG A 113 3.29 -10.61 3.73
CA ARG A 113 3.31 -11.90 4.43
C ARG A 113 3.62 -13.06 3.47
N LYS A 114 3.01 -13.06 2.29
CA LYS A 114 3.28 -14.07 1.25
C LYS A 114 4.74 -14.04 0.79
N ALA A 115 5.31 -12.85 0.59
CA ALA A 115 6.72 -12.68 0.23
C ALA A 115 7.65 -13.21 1.35
N LEU A 116 7.35 -12.92 2.61
CA LEU A 116 8.14 -13.34 3.77
C LEU A 116 8.08 -14.84 4.08
N GLN A 117 7.13 -15.56 3.50
CA GLN A 117 7.10 -17.04 3.55
C GLN A 117 8.12 -17.67 2.60
N GLN A 118 8.68 -16.92 1.66
CA GLN A 118 9.66 -17.42 0.70
C GLN A 118 11.09 -17.33 1.26
N GLU A 119 12.01 -18.14 0.73
CA GLU A 119 13.43 -18.14 1.10
C GLU A 119 14.21 -16.99 0.45
N LEU A 120 13.81 -15.75 0.79
CA LEU A 120 14.44 -14.53 0.28
C LEU A 120 15.90 -14.39 0.74
N PRO A 121 16.80 -13.84 -0.11
CA PRO A 121 18.14 -13.42 0.31
C PRO A 121 18.08 -12.51 1.55
N ALA A 122 19.07 -12.59 2.43
CA ALA A 122 19.01 -11.95 3.75
C ALA A 122 18.80 -10.42 3.69
N ASP A 123 19.44 -9.75 2.74
CA ASP A 123 19.30 -8.30 2.51
C ASP A 123 17.90 -7.94 1.99
N VAL A 124 17.35 -8.75 1.08
CA VAL A 124 15.99 -8.59 0.54
C VAL A 124 14.96 -8.86 1.62
N ARG A 125 15.12 -9.93 2.40
CA ARG A 125 14.25 -10.25 3.54
C ARG A 125 14.19 -9.10 4.52
N ALA A 126 15.34 -8.54 4.91
CA ALA A 126 15.39 -7.41 5.85
C ALA A 126 14.63 -6.17 5.33
N LEU A 127 14.73 -5.88 4.03
CA LEU A 127 13.96 -4.82 3.38
C LEU A 127 12.44 -5.10 3.47
N VAL A 128 12.02 -6.29 3.06
CA VAL A 128 10.61 -6.70 3.04
C VAL A 128 10.02 -6.73 4.45
N GLU A 129 10.78 -7.20 5.46
CA GLU A 129 10.35 -7.20 6.87
C GLU A 129 10.15 -5.78 7.41
N ARG A 130 11.07 -4.85 7.11
CA ARG A 130 10.92 -3.45 7.51
C ARG A 130 9.67 -2.81 6.90
N GLN A 131 9.46 -3.02 5.60
CA GLN A 131 8.29 -2.46 4.92
C GLN A 131 6.99 -3.11 5.40
N ALA A 132 6.98 -4.42 5.66
CA ALA A 132 5.83 -5.12 6.24
C ALA A 132 5.44 -4.57 7.62
N GLN A 133 6.43 -4.25 8.46
CA GLN A 133 6.18 -3.59 9.75
C GLN A 133 5.60 -2.18 9.58
N GLY A 134 6.06 -1.44 8.57
CA GLY A 134 5.49 -0.16 8.18
C GLY A 134 4.01 -0.29 7.79
N ALA A 135 3.70 -1.20 6.86
CA ALA A 135 2.33 -1.50 6.43
C ALA A 135 1.43 -1.90 7.60
N GLN A 136 1.91 -2.76 8.52
CA GLN A 136 1.14 -3.14 9.71
C GLN A 136 0.81 -1.93 10.61
N LYS A 137 1.78 -1.04 10.86
CA LYS A 137 1.53 0.18 11.64
C LYS A 137 0.52 1.09 10.95
N ASN A 138 0.55 1.14 9.62
CA ASN A 138 -0.34 1.96 8.81
C ASN A 138 -1.77 1.45 8.87
N HIS A 139 -1.97 0.16 8.64
CA HIS A 139 -3.23 -0.54 8.87
C HIS A 139 -3.79 -0.24 10.27
N ASP A 140 -2.97 -0.39 11.32
CA ASP A 140 -3.43 -0.17 12.70
C ASP A 140 -3.80 1.29 12.98
N GLN A 141 -3.22 2.25 12.27
CA GLN A 141 -3.64 3.65 12.32
C GLN A 141 -4.97 3.88 11.61
N ILE A 142 -5.13 3.37 10.38
CA ILE A 142 -6.37 3.50 9.60
C ILE A 142 -7.54 2.86 10.35
N LYS A 143 -7.36 1.65 10.88
CA LYS A 143 -8.36 0.96 11.69
C LYS A 143 -8.79 1.79 12.91
N ARG A 144 -7.84 2.38 13.64
CA ARG A 144 -8.15 3.25 14.78
C ARG A 144 -8.94 4.49 14.37
N LEU A 145 -8.58 5.13 13.25
CA LEU A 145 -9.31 6.27 12.72
C LEU A 145 -10.73 5.89 12.29
N ARG A 146 -10.89 4.74 11.62
CA ARG A 146 -12.21 4.19 11.26
C ARG A 146 -13.09 3.98 12.49
N ASP A 147 -12.53 3.33 13.52
CA ASP A 147 -13.27 3.03 14.74
C ASP A 147 -13.69 4.33 15.48
N GLN A 148 -12.87 5.38 15.45
CA GLN A 148 -13.21 6.72 15.97
C GLN A 148 -14.31 7.41 15.16
N SER A 149 -14.21 7.37 13.82
CA SER A 149 -15.20 7.95 12.91
C SER A 149 -16.58 7.30 13.11
N ARG A 150 -16.63 5.97 13.23
CA ARG A 150 -17.86 5.21 13.55
C ARG A 150 -18.45 5.53 14.93
N ALA A 151 -17.62 5.84 15.92
CA ALA A 151 -18.10 6.18 17.26
C ALA A 151 -18.68 7.59 17.37
N THR A 152 -18.39 8.45 16.40
CA THR A 152 -18.79 9.87 16.37
C THR A 152 -19.91 10.16 15.36
N SER A 153 -20.24 9.19 14.49
CA SER A 153 -21.31 9.23 13.49
C SER A 153 -22.64 8.74 14.06
#